data_AF-A0A256YZ94-F1
#
_entry.id   AF-A0A256YZ94-F1
#
_cell.length_a   1.000
_cell.length_b   1.000
_cell.length_c   1.000
_cell.angle_alpha   90.00
_cell.angle_beta   90.00
_cell.angle_gamma   90.00
#
_symmetry.space_group_name_H-M   'P 1'
#
loop_
_entity.id
_entity.type
_entity.pdbx_description
1 polymer ?
#
loop_
_entity_poly.entity_id
_entity_poly.type
_entity_poly.pdbx_seq_one_letter_code
_entity_poly.pdbx_strand_id
1 'polypeptide(L)' 'MYVPEQFPAARYKPQGVNVSFLLYSSGKIICAGAKSVEELVEAVDVLHEQLEEQGLLIHP' A
#
# COMPACT_ATOMS: atom_id res chain seq x y z
N MET A 1 4.01 3.63 -9.30
CA MET A 1 3.56 4.03 -10.66
C MET A 1 2.07 4.28 -10.61
N TYR A 2 1.61 5.45 -11.05
CA TYR A 2 0.21 5.81 -11.07
C TYR A 2 -0.12 6.50 -12.39
N VAL A 3 -0.95 5.86 -13.22
CA VAL A 3 -1.43 6.38 -14.50
C VAL A 3 -2.94 6.12 -14.55
N PRO A 4 -3.77 6.98 -13.93
CA PRO A 4 -5.19 6.70 -13.72
C PRO A 4 -5.98 6.43 -15.00
N GLU A 5 -5.57 7.00 -16.14
CA GLU A 5 -6.19 6.72 -17.45
C GLU A 5 -5.99 5.27 -17.93
N GLN A 6 -4.94 4.59 -17.46
CA GLN A 6 -4.63 3.20 -17.81
C GLN A 6 -4.99 2.23 -16.69
N PHE A 7 -4.87 2.65 -15.43
CA PHE A 7 -5.20 1.82 -14.28
C PHE A 7 -5.61 2.67 -13.06
N PRO A 8 -6.75 2.38 -12.42
CA PRO A 8 -7.36 3.25 -11.42
C PRO A 8 -6.66 3.28 -10.05
N ALA A 9 -5.63 2.44 -9.84
CA ALA A 9 -4.92 2.34 -8.57
C ALA A 9 -3.43 2.66 -8.71
N ALA A 10 -2.85 3.25 -7.68
CA ALA A 10 -1.41 3.44 -7.59
C ALA A 10 -0.74 2.12 -7.21
N ARG A 11 0.24 1.68 -8.00
CA ARG A 11 1.07 0.52 -7.67
C ARG A 11 2.25 0.97 -6.81
N TYR A 12 2.37 0.40 -5.62
CA TYR A 12 3.44 0.65 -4.67
C TYR A 12 4.11 -0.66 -4.24
N LYS A 13 5.44 -0.65 -4.10
CA LYS A 13 6.23 -1.79 -3.62
C LYS A 13 7.23 -1.25 -2.60
N PRO A 14 7.00 -1.48 -1.29
CA PRO A 14 7.93 -1.02 -0.27
C PRO A 14 9.25 -1.80 -0.38
N GLN A 15 10.34 -1.16 0.02
CA GLN A 15 11.62 -1.83 0.18
C GLN A 15 11.62 -2.63 1.49
N GLY A 16 12.29 -3.79 1.52
CA GLY A 16 12.43 -4.61 2.73
C GLY A 16 11.32 -5.66 2.94
N VAL A 17 10.18 -5.57 2.25
CA VAL A 17 9.10 -6.58 2.30
C VAL A 17 8.80 -7.14 0.91
N ASN A 18 8.40 -8.42 0.84
CA ASN A 18 8.16 -9.12 -0.42
C ASN A 18 6.72 -9.01 -0.93
N VAL A 19 6.08 -7.86 -0.71
CA VAL A 19 4.70 -7.61 -1.12
C VAL A 19 4.60 -6.47 -2.13
N SER A 20 3.44 -6.33 -2.74
CA SER A 20 3.08 -5.17 -3.55
C SER A 20 1.67 -4.72 -3.22
N PHE A 21 1.47 -3.40 -3.22
CA PHE A 21 0.21 -2.74 -2.92
C PHE A 21 -0.40 -2.12 -4.17
N LEU A 22 -1.73 -2.20 -4.27
CA LEU A 22 -2.55 -1.35 -5.12
C LEU A 22 -3.39 -0.44 -4.23
N LEU A 23 -3.20 0.87 -4.35
CA LEU A 23 -3.89 1.88 -3.55
C LEU A 23 -4.95 2.56 -4.42
N TYR A 24 -6.21 2.47 -4.02
CA TYR A 24 -7.32 3.12 -4.70
C TYR A 24 -7.64 4.47 -4.05
N SER A 25 -8.14 5.43 -4.83
CA SER A 25 -8.56 6.74 -4.32
C SER A 25 -9.66 6.69 -3.25
N SER A 26 -10.36 5.56 -3.12
CA SER A 26 -11.35 5.30 -2.07
C SER A 26 -10.74 4.95 -0.71
N GLY A 27 -9.41 4.84 -0.60
CA GLY A 27 -8.72 4.35 0.60
C GLY A 27 -8.66 2.82 0.70
N LYS A 28 -9.30 2.09 -0.22
CA LYS A 28 -9.18 0.63 -0.31
C LYS A 28 -7.78 0.25 -0.80
N ILE A 29 -7.26 -0.84 -0.25
CA ILE A 29 -5.95 -1.39 -0.61
C ILE A 29 -6.07 -2.86 -1.02
N ILE A 30 -5.26 -3.28 -1.98
CA ILE A 30 -4.98 -4.70 -2.25
C ILE A 30 -3.52 -4.93 -1.90
N CYS A 31 -3.26 -5.90 -1.03
CA CYS A 31 -1.92 -6.42 -0.74
C CYS A 31 -1.75 -7.78 -1.41
N ALA A 32 -0.69 -7.95 -2.19
CA ALA A 32 -0.39 -9.20 -2.89
C ALA A 32 1.08 -9.61 -2.68
N GLY A 33 1.33 -10.91 -2.57
CA GLY A 33 2.67 -11.49 -2.45
C GLY A 33 3.06 -11.98 -1.05
N ALA A 34 2.28 -11.65 -0.02
CA ALA A 34 2.48 -12.17 1.33
C ALA A 34 2.25 -13.68 1.39
N LYS A 35 3.09 -14.39 2.13
CA LYS A 35 3.06 -15.86 2.30
C LYS A 35 2.41 -16.30 3.60
N SER A 36 2.22 -15.38 4.55
CA SER A 36 1.52 -15.62 5.80
C SER A 36 0.71 -14.39 6.21
N VAL A 37 -0.16 -14.55 7.21
CA VAL A 37 -0.95 -13.44 7.76
C VAL A 37 -0.03 -12.46 8.48
N GLU A 38 1.00 -12.95 9.17
CA GLU A 38 1.99 -12.15 9.87
C GLU A 38 2.75 -11.23 8.91
N GLU A 39 3.24 -11.75 7.77
CA GLU A 39 3.90 -10.94 6.73
C GLU A 39 2.93 -9.89 6.15
N LEU A 40 1.65 -10.24 6.01
CA LEU A 40 0.64 -9.30 5.54
C LEU A 40 0.44 -8.15 6.54
N VAL A 41 0.38 -8.44 7.83
CA VAL A 41 0.23 -7.43 8.89
C VAL A 41 1.45 -6.51 8.92
N GLU A 42 2.66 -7.08 8.97
CA GLU A 42 3.91 -6.30 8.95
C GLU A 42 4.00 -5.37 7.73
N ALA A 43 3.60 -5.86 6.56
CA ALA A 43 3.64 -5.03 5.36
C ALA A 43 2.60 -3.89 5.39
N VAL A 44 1.42 -4.12 5.97
CA VAL A 44 0.40 -3.07 6.13
C VAL A 44 0.88 -2.02 7.13
N ASP A 45 1.56 -2.43 8.21
CA ASP A 45 2.13 -1.50 9.19
C ASP A 45 3.22 -0.62 8.54
N VAL A 46 4.13 -1.22 7.76
CA VAL A 46 5.14 -0.47 6.98
C VAL A 46 4.47 0.53 6.02
N LEU A 47 3.39 0.12 5.35
CA LEU A 47 2.64 1.04 4.48
C LEU A 47 2.02 2.19 5.28
N HIS A 48 1.42 1.89 6.44
CA HIS A 48 0.78 2.89 7.29
C HIS A 48 1.79 3.93 7.77
N GLU A 49 2.91 3.51 8.36
CA GLU A 49 3.99 4.37 8.83
C GLU A 49 4.49 5.29 7.70
N GLN A 50 4.75 4.73 6.51
CA GLN A 50 5.22 5.52 5.38
C GLN A 50 4.21 6.55 4.88
N LEU A 51 2.92 6.22 4.87
CA LEU A 51 1.90 7.18 4.50
C LEU A 51 1.72 8.27 5.57
N GLU A 52 1.87 7.93 6.85
CA GLU A 52 1.80 8.87 7.97
C GLU A 52 2.97 9.86 7.95
N GLU A 53 4.20 9.36 7.82
CA GLU A 53 5.43 10.16 7.72
C GLU A 53 5.40 11.15 6.55
N GLN A 54 4.77 10.76 5.44
CA GLN A 54 4.62 11.58 4.25
C GLN A 54 3.42 12.56 4.33
N GLY A 55 2.62 12.50 5.40
CA GLY A 55 1.40 13.30 5.54
C GLY A 55 0.30 12.94 4.52
N LEU A 56 0.29 11.69 4.05
CA LEU A 56 -0.65 11.17 3.05
C LEU A 56 -1.83 10.42 3.69
N LEU A 57 -1.79 10.16 4.99
CA LEU A 57 -2.95 9.70 5.76
C LEU A 57 -3.75 10.90 6.25
N ILE A 58 -5.01 10.97 5.80
CA ILE A 58 -5.97 11.96 6.27
C ILE A 58 -6.97 11.24 7.16
N HIS A 59 -6.93 11.51 8.45
CA HIS A 59 -7.97 11.10 9.37
C HIS A 59 -9.14 12.11 9.29
N PRO A 60 -10.39 11.65 9.27
CA PRO A 60 -11.56 12.54 9.30
C PRO A 60 -11.66 13.34 10.59
#